data_AF-A0A232LVB6-F1
#
_entry.id   AF-A0A232LVB6-F1
#
_cell.length_a   1.000
_cell.length_b   1.000
_cell.length_c   1.000
_cell.angle_alpha   90.00
_cell.angle_beta   90.00
_cell.angle_gamma   90.00
#
_symmetry.space_group_name_H-M   'P 1'
#
loop_
_entity.id
_entity.type
_entity.pdbx_description
1 polymer ?
#
loop_
_entity_poly.entity_id
_entity_poly.type
_entity_poly.pdbx_seq_one_letter_code
_entity_poly.pdbx_strand_id
1 'polypeptide(L)'
;MATSIPKVLNGVRPLQGQIVSIRSIQELHPQEQFDKAYVAEVQLKSASKVIKALDAAFPRDSVSLRHIRRFATHDFLPDHLRSATSQDLSLQTTIYVLILPPLPEISALQNVLAPFVPVRVSSEEDEKNENENGNNRGELSLAARVHIQSTQIPLHPPLSAQQAERWSRTLWPVKYNPTATRSFIAPPPHDLNQARQSIQPLAGFYLSLAHQAADEARNSGRGRHVGAVVVDPTITTGDDWMAGVVAVAGDARYCPRGGAADSVLPPPGGPSPAERLYNPDLEGGPHLHSVMRAASIIASAQREGDSNSIPESSSLPSPPALVPPLSPLEAYFLFSPSLAPSSSVAQPKHSPSSAPASPITRPSRGRIPTRSQGGYLCNGLDIYLTHEPCLSCSMGLLLSRIRAVIFPRRGRMDTGGLASEPIPKDPSGRECHASHSRDGKEQHRQHSPEHSASCLGPAVPRNYYGLHWRSELNWRVLGFEFVEDEDDLADEGDVTETSSHRSHDNSCSRQEGNIVTFHA
;
A
#
# COMPACT_ATOMS: atom_id res chain seq x y z
N MET A 1 -36.70 -19.26 -16.12
CA MET A 1 -36.80 -20.24 -15.02
C MET A 1 -35.75 -19.86 -13.98
N ALA A 2 -36.11 -19.70 -12.71
CA ALA A 2 -35.12 -19.37 -11.68
C ALA A 2 -34.21 -20.58 -11.43
N THR A 3 -32.91 -20.45 -11.71
CA THR A 3 -31.92 -21.49 -11.39
C THR A 3 -31.82 -21.63 -9.87
N SER A 4 -31.99 -22.85 -9.36
CA SER A 4 -31.87 -23.14 -7.93
C SER A 4 -30.43 -22.89 -7.47
N ILE A 5 -30.23 -22.12 -6.39
CA ILE A 5 -28.90 -21.76 -5.87
C ILE A 5 -28.03 -22.99 -5.57
N PRO A 6 -28.52 -24.07 -4.93
CA PRO A 6 -27.76 -25.31 -4.81
C PRO A 6 -27.21 -25.86 -6.13
N LYS A 7 -27.94 -25.71 -7.25
CA LYS A 7 -27.43 -26.14 -8.57
C LYS A 7 -26.30 -25.24 -9.06
N VAL A 8 -26.40 -23.93 -8.83
CA VAL A 8 -25.33 -22.97 -9.14
C VAL A 8 -24.07 -23.33 -8.36
N LEU A 9 -24.20 -23.54 -7.05
CA LEU A 9 -23.08 -23.86 -6.16
C LEU A 9 -22.43 -25.22 -6.48
N ASN A 10 -23.22 -26.24 -6.81
CA ASN A 10 -22.70 -27.53 -7.26
C ASN A 10 -21.98 -27.44 -8.63
N GLY A 11 -22.26 -26.40 -9.41
CA GLY A 11 -21.60 -26.12 -10.69
C GLY A 11 -20.29 -25.35 -10.56
N VAL A 12 -19.96 -24.80 -9.39
CA VAL A 12 -18.73 -24.03 -9.19
C VAL A 12 -17.52 -24.95 -9.32
N ARG A 13 -16.68 -24.67 -10.33
CA ARG A 13 -15.38 -25.31 -10.55
C ARG A 13 -14.28 -24.32 -10.16
N PRO A 14 -13.20 -24.76 -9.49
CA PRO A 14 -12.11 -23.86 -9.15
C PRO A 14 -11.34 -23.45 -10.41
N LEU A 15 -11.04 -22.16 -10.53
CA LEU A 15 -10.08 -21.67 -11.52
C LEU A 15 -8.71 -22.27 -11.23
N GLN A 16 -7.94 -22.58 -12.28
CA GLN A 16 -6.57 -23.09 -12.17
C GLN A 16 -5.59 -21.93 -12.30
N GLY A 17 -4.61 -21.87 -11.40
CA GLY A 17 -3.65 -20.77 -11.36
C GLY A 17 -2.96 -20.58 -10.02
N GLN A 18 -2.13 -19.54 -9.95
CA GLN A 18 -1.25 -19.26 -8.83
C GLN A 18 -1.47 -17.88 -8.24
N ILE A 19 -1.27 -17.76 -6.93
CA ILE A 19 -1.31 -16.51 -6.20
C ILE A 19 0.06 -15.86 -6.19
N VAL A 20 0.12 -14.66 -6.74
CA VAL A 20 1.30 -13.79 -6.80
C VAL A 20 1.00 -12.50 -6.04
N SER A 21 1.94 -12.00 -5.23
CA SER A 21 1.77 -10.71 -4.54
C SER A 21 1.88 -9.56 -5.54
N ILE A 22 1.02 -8.54 -5.41
CA ILE A 22 1.14 -7.30 -6.17
C ILE A 22 2.41 -6.58 -5.71
N ARG A 23 3.25 -6.17 -6.65
CA ARG A 23 4.45 -5.35 -6.37
C ARG A 23 4.05 -3.92 -6.04
N SER A 24 4.69 -3.28 -5.07
CA SER A 24 4.44 -1.87 -4.75
C SER A 24 5.02 -0.93 -5.81
N ILE A 25 4.56 0.32 -5.82
CA ILE A 25 5.17 1.37 -6.65
C ILE A 25 6.61 1.60 -6.24
N GLN A 26 6.92 1.52 -4.94
CA GLN A 26 8.27 1.72 -4.42
C GLN A 26 9.22 0.58 -4.83
N GLU A 27 8.70 -0.63 -5.07
CA GLU A 27 9.48 -1.75 -5.63
C GLU A 27 9.78 -1.54 -7.12
N LEU A 28 8.81 -1.04 -7.88
CA LEU A 28 8.92 -0.84 -9.34
C LEU A 28 9.66 0.43 -9.72
N HIS A 29 9.42 1.50 -8.96
CA HIS A 29 9.92 2.85 -9.19
C HIS A 29 10.47 3.42 -7.88
N PRO A 30 11.65 2.94 -7.43
CA PRO A 30 12.21 3.41 -6.19
C PRO A 30 12.53 4.91 -6.28
N GLN A 31 11.95 5.70 -5.37
CA GLN A 31 12.16 7.14 -5.36
C GLN A 31 13.35 7.52 -4.48
N GLU A 32 14.24 8.34 -5.02
CA GLU A 32 15.31 8.98 -4.27
C GLU A 32 14.89 10.40 -3.92
N GLN A 33 14.60 10.66 -2.64
CA GLN A 33 14.28 11.99 -2.13
C GLN A 33 15.39 12.47 -1.20
N PHE A 34 15.80 13.72 -1.37
CA PHE A 34 16.87 14.34 -0.59
C PHE A 34 16.39 15.65 0.03
N ASP A 35 16.90 15.96 1.21
CA ASP A 35 16.66 17.24 1.88
C ASP A 35 17.98 17.82 2.41
N LYS A 36 17.98 19.11 2.74
CA LYS A 36 19.14 19.82 3.27
C LYS A 36 19.29 19.51 4.77
N ALA A 37 20.52 19.33 5.22
CA ALA A 37 20.89 19.19 6.62
C ALA A 37 22.04 20.12 6.99
N TYR A 38 22.17 20.46 8.27
CA TYR A 38 23.34 21.18 8.77
C TYR A 38 24.33 20.24 9.43
N VAL A 39 25.60 20.59 9.34
CA VAL A 39 26.72 19.87 9.93
C VAL A 39 27.51 20.85 10.77
N ALA A 40 27.81 20.46 12.00
CA ALA A 40 28.65 21.26 12.89
C ALA A 40 29.73 20.40 13.53
N GLU A 41 30.90 20.99 13.73
CA GLU A 41 32.01 20.36 14.44
C GLU A 41 31.84 20.53 15.95
N VAL A 42 31.98 19.44 16.69
CA VAL A 42 31.91 19.42 18.16
C VAL A 42 33.01 18.54 18.76
N GLN A 43 33.29 18.72 20.04
CA GLN A 43 34.22 17.85 20.77
C GLN A 43 33.67 16.42 20.89
N LEU A 44 34.48 15.40 20.61
CA LEU A 44 34.05 14.00 20.68
C LEU A 44 33.47 13.62 22.06
N LYS A 45 34.06 14.13 23.14
CA LYS A 45 33.64 13.86 24.54
C LYS A 45 32.26 14.44 24.89
N SER A 46 31.77 15.41 24.12
CA SER A 46 30.49 16.07 24.39
C SER A 46 29.34 15.53 23.53
N ALA A 47 29.58 14.58 22.61
CA ALA A 47 28.59 14.07 21.65
C ALA A 47 27.21 13.74 22.26
N SER A 48 27.18 12.98 23.36
CA SER A 48 25.92 12.62 24.02
C SER A 48 25.18 13.83 24.64
N LYS A 49 25.93 14.84 25.11
CA LYS A 49 25.38 16.09 25.64
C LYS A 49 24.84 16.97 24.52
N VAL A 50 25.53 17.02 23.38
CA VAL A 50 25.11 17.73 22.17
C VAL A 50 23.76 17.22 21.68
N ILE A 51 23.55 15.89 21.57
CA ILE A 51 22.24 15.34 21.19
C ILE A 51 21.15 15.78 22.17
N LYS A 52 21.40 15.71 23.48
CA LYS A 52 20.40 16.11 24.48
C LYS A 52 20.06 17.60 24.38
N ALA A 53 21.06 18.45 24.16
CA ALA A 53 20.87 19.89 23.99
C ALA A 53 20.08 20.21 22.71
N LEU A 54 20.43 19.57 21.59
CA LEU A 54 19.72 19.73 20.32
C LEU A 54 18.28 19.22 20.41
N ASP A 55 18.06 18.05 21.01
CA ASP A 55 16.72 17.46 21.15
C ASP A 55 15.81 18.28 22.08
N ALA A 56 16.39 18.95 23.09
CA ALA A 56 15.66 19.84 23.99
C ALA A 56 15.33 21.20 23.35
N ALA A 57 16.26 21.75 22.54
CA ALA A 57 16.08 23.04 21.88
C ALA A 57 15.24 22.94 20.59
N PHE A 58 15.39 21.83 19.86
CA PHE A 58 14.78 21.58 18.55
C PHE A 58 14.15 20.17 18.54
N PRO A 59 12.95 20.01 19.10
CA PRO A 59 12.22 18.75 19.05
C PRO A 59 12.01 18.31 17.60
N ARG A 60 12.18 17.01 17.33
CA ARG A 60 12.06 16.45 15.98
C ARG A 60 10.63 16.14 15.59
N ASP A 61 10.34 16.26 14.30
CA ASP A 61 9.16 15.70 13.67
C ASP A 61 9.19 14.16 13.65
N SER A 62 8.05 13.55 13.38
CA SER A 62 7.78 12.10 13.44
C SER A 62 8.55 11.23 12.43
N VAL A 63 9.34 11.82 11.54
CA VAL A 63 10.06 11.09 10.47
C VAL A 63 11.30 10.39 11.02
N SER A 64 11.29 9.05 10.97
CA SER A 64 12.37 8.24 11.54
C SER A 64 13.52 8.02 10.55
N LEU A 65 14.57 8.86 10.61
CA LEU A 65 15.77 8.76 9.76
C LEU A 65 16.85 7.83 10.37
N ARG A 66 16.48 6.58 10.71
CA ARG A 66 17.37 5.64 11.42
C ARG A 66 18.56 5.15 10.57
N HIS A 67 18.44 5.21 9.25
CA HIS A 67 19.52 4.86 8.32
C HIS A 67 20.62 5.92 8.31
N ILE A 68 20.36 7.14 8.77
CA ILE A 68 21.36 8.22 8.77
C ILE A 68 22.13 8.21 10.09
N ARG A 69 23.47 8.26 10.02
CA ARG A 69 24.28 8.41 11.23
C ARG A 69 24.18 9.83 11.77
N ARG A 70 23.98 10.01 13.06
CA ARG A 70 23.96 11.35 13.67
C ARG A 70 25.33 11.99 13.80
N PHE A 71 26.37 11.16 13.82
CA PHE A 71 27.74 11.60 13.93
C PHE A 71 28.61 10.94 12.87
N ALA A 72 29.61 11.68 12.43
CA ALA A 72 30.68 11.20 11.57
C ALA A 72 32.03 11.68 12.13
N THR A 73 33.04 10.80 12.13
CA THR A 73 34.43 11.25 12.32
C THR A 73 34.96 11.79 11.00
N HIS A 74 36.07 12.53 11.06
CA HIS A 74 36.68 13.17 9.89
C HIS A 74 36.91 12.20 8.70
N ASP A 75 37.35 10.97 8.97
CA ASP A 75 37.63 9.97 7.93
C ASP A 75 36.39 9.55 7.13
N PHE A 76 35.22 9.61 7.76
CA PHE A 76 33.93 9.25 7.15
C PHE A 76 33.16 10.46 6.63
N LEU A 77 33.74 11.66 6.66
CA LEU A 77 33.09 12.82 6.06
C LEU A 77 33.13 12.76 4.52
N PRO A 78 32.06 13.24 3.86
CA PRO A 78 32.06 13.52 2.43
C PRO A 78 33.16 14.48 1.99
N ASP A 79 33.61 14.33 0.74
CA ASP A 79 34.71 15.12 0.17
C ASP A 79 34.53 16.63 0.32
N HIS A 80 33.33 17.15 0.06
CA HIS A 80 33.05 18.59 0.14
C HIS A 80 33.10 19.15 1.57
N LEU A 81 32.81 18.33 2.59
CA LEU A 81 32.90 18.75 3.99
C LEU A 81 34.33 18.61 4.53
N ARG A 82 35.09 17.62 4.03
CA ARG A 82 36.51 17.45 4.35
C ARG A 82 37.35 18.61 3.83
N SER A 83 37.19 18.97 2.56
CA SER A 83 37.94 20.10 1.97
C SER A 83 37.65 21.44 2.63
N ALA A 84 36.46 21.60 3.22
CA ALA A 84 36.07 22.81 3.94
C ALA A 84 36.53 22.81 5.41
N THR A 85 37.07 21.70 5.92
CA THR A 85 37.61 21.63 7.27
C THR A 85 39.13 21.71 7.23
N SER A 86 39.70 22.77 7.82
CA SER A 86 41.15 22.84 8.06
C SER A 86 41.55 21.74 9.05
N GLN A 87 42.54 20.91 8.70
CA GLN A 87 43.23 20.03 9.66
C GLN A 87 44.08 20.90 10.60
N ASP A 88 43.45 21.62 11.51
CA ASP A 88 44.18 22.24 12.61
C ASP A 88 44.62 21.11 13.56
N LEU A 89 45.91 21.08 13.88
CA LEU A 89 46.57 20.14 14.80
C LEU A 89 46.11 20.38 16.26
N SER A 90 44.80 20.36 16.50
CA SER A 90 44.26 20.45 17.85
C SER A 90 44.49 19.11 18.57
N LEU A 91 44.98 19.17 19.81
CA LEU A 91 45.11 18.00 20.71
C LEU A 91 43.75 17.36 21.05
N GLN A 92 42.63 17.94 20.60
CA GLN A 92 41.28 17.51 20.92
C GLN A 92 40.70 16.71 19.75
N THR A 93 40.24 15.50 20.04
CA THR A 93 39.49 14.67 19.09
C THR A 93 38.13 15.32 18.81
N THR A 94 37.85 15.63 17.54
CA THR A 94 36.59 16.25 17.10
C THR A 94 35.68 15.23 16.41
N ILE A 95 34.38 15.54 16.37
CA ILE A 95 33.37 14.75 15.67
C ILE A 95 32.33 15.70 15.09
N TYR A 96 31.73 15.31 13.97
CA TYR A 96 30.75 16.14 13.27
C TYR A 96 29.35 15.65 13.58
N VAL A 97 28.50 16.55 14.05
CA VAL A 97 27.09 16.28 14.32
C VAL A 97 26.23 16.71 13.13
N LEU A 98 25.27 15.87 12.77
CA LEU A 98 24.24 16.17 11.78
C LEU A 98 22.97 16.72 12.44
N ILE A 99 22.50 17.86 11.96
CA ILE A 99 21.24 18.49 12.34
C ILE A 99 20.24 18.28 11.19
N LEU A 100 19.17 17.58 11.50
CA LEU A 100 18.14 17.15 10.55
C LEU A 100 17.04 18.23 10.41
N PRO A 101 16.28 18.24 9.30
CA PRO A 101 15.06 19.03 9.17
C PRO A 101 14.02 18.77 10.29
N PRO A 102 13.18 19.76 10.64
CA PRO A 102 13.17 21.14 10.13
C PRO A 102 14.40 21.92 10.63
N LEU A 103 15.07 22.63 9.72
CA LEU A 103 16.35 23.27 10.04
C LEU A 103 16.14 24.54 10.88
N PRO A 104 16.76 24.65 12.07
CA PRO A 104 16.65 25.84 12.91
C PRO A 104 17.40 27.02 12.30
N GLU A 105 17.13 28.23 12.80
CA GLU A 105 17.93 29.40 12.46
C GLU A 105 19.40 29.19 12.89
N ILE A 106 20.33 29.55 12.00
CA ILE A 106 21.77 29.36 12.21
C ILE A 106 22.22 30.02 13.52
N SER A 107 21.74 31.23 13.83
CA SER A 107 22.07 31.98 15.05
C SER A 107 21.69 31.20 16.32
N ALA A 108 20.47 30.64 16.35
CA ALA A 108 19.99 29.85 17.48
C ALA A 108 20.80 28.55 17.64
N LEU A 109 21.12 27.90 16.52
CA LEU A 109 21.94 26.68 16.52
C LEU A 109 23.36 26.95 17.03
N GLN A 110 23.98 28.06 16.63
CA GLN A 110 25.29 28.47 17.13
C GLN A 110 25.29 28.67 18.65
N ASN A 111 24.25 29.30 19.20
CA ASN A 111 24.12 29.51 20.65
C ASN A 111 24.04 28.19 21.42
N VAL A 112 23.29 27.20 20.90
CA VAL A 112 23.17 25.87 21.52
C VAL A 112 24.47 25.07 21.43
N LEU A 113 25.21 25.22 20.33
CA LEU A 113 26.43 24.45 20.07
C LEU A 113 27.71 25.07 20.66
N ALA A 114 27.72 26.38 20.93
CA ALA A 114 28.89 27.11 21.43
C ALA A 114 29.62 26.44 22.61
N PRO A 115 28.93 25.85 23.63
CA PRO A 115 29.60 25.18 24.75
C PRO A 115 30.36 23.89 24.38
N PHE A 116 30.15 23.37 23.17
CA PHE A 116 30.62 22.05 22.75
C PHE A 116 31.66 22.10 21.62
N VAL A 117 32.03 23.31 21.16
CA VAL A 117 33.00 23.50 20.08
C VAL A 117 34.44 23.34 20.60
N PRO A 118 35.35 22.74 19.81
CA PRO A 118 36.77 22.67 20.15
C PRO A 118 37.37 24.06 20.35
N VAL A 119 38.13 24.25 21.43
CA VAL A 119 38.86 25.50 21.67
C VAL A 119 40.10 25.50 20.77
N ARG A 120 40.17 26.45 19.83
CA ARG A 120 41.37 26.64 19.02
C ARG A 120 42.41 27.39 19.86
N VAL A 121 43.53 26.74 20.15
CA VAL A 121 44.70 27.40 20.74
C VAL A 121 45.51 27.94 19.57
N SER A 122 45.45 29.24 19.33
CA SER A 122 46.45 29.90 18.50
C SER A 122 47.79 29.76 19.22
N SER A 123 48.77 29.16 18.56
CA SER A 123 50.16 29.13 19.03
C SER A 123 50.63 30.55 19.30
N GLU A 124 50.96 30.80 20.56
CA GLU A 124 51.57 32.03 21.07
C GLU A 124 52.99 32.20 20.50
N GLU A 125 53.13 32.62 19.23
CA GLU A 125 54.45 33.02 18.70
C GLU A 125 54.49 34.39 17.99
N ASP A 126 53.35 35.07 17.78
CA ASP A 126 53.34 36.39 17.11
C ASP A 126 53.13 37.61 18.05
N GLU A 127 53.02 37.44 19.37
CA GLU A 127 52.92 38.57 20.32
C GLU A 127 54.27 39.05 20.87
N LYS A 128 55.24 39.25 19.98
CA LYS A 128 56.39 40.11 20.27
C LYS A 128 56.60 41.10 19.15
N ASN A 129 55.66 42.03 18.99
CA ASN A 129 56.00 43.39 18.60
C ASN A 129 54.85 44.37 18.90
N GLU A 130 55.23 45.47 19.55
CA GLU A 130 54.56 46.77 19.62
C GLU A 130 53.61 47.07 20.79
N ASN A 131 54.25 47.57 21.86
CA ASN A 131 54.04 48.87 22.50
C ASN A 131 52.71 49.20 23.20
N GLU A 132 52.88 49.36 24.53
CA GLU A 132 52.28 50.35 25.42
C GLU A 132 51.43 51.45 24.76
N ASN A 133 50.11 51.37 24.93
CA ASN A 133 49.33 52.51 25.41
C ASN A 133 48.02 52.08 26.04
N GLY A 134 47.67 52.72 27.16
CA GLY A 134 46.56 52.35 28.02
C GLY A 134 45.17 52.62 27.44
N ASN A 135 44.18 52.09 28.16
CA ASN A 135 42.72 52.23 28.00
C ASN A 135 42.09 51.50 26.81
N ASN A 136 41.75 50.23 27.03
CA ASN A 136 40.37 49.76 26.96
C ASN A 136 40.26 48.43 27.73
N ARG A 137 39.33 48.38 28.69
CA ARG A 137 39.00 47.15 29.44
C ARG A 137 38.47 46.14 28.43
N GLY A 138 39.31 45.14 28.13
CA GLY A 138 39.20 44.26 26.99
C GLY A 138 37.89 43.48 26.90
N GLU A 139 37.21 43.68 25.79
CA GLU A 139 36.40 42.68 25.10
C GLU A 139 37.30 41.49 24.75
N LEU A 140 37.39 40.51 25.64
CA LEU A 140 38.03 39.21 25.36
C LEU A 140 36.98 38.12 25.45
N SER A 141 36.20 37.99 24.37
CA SER A 141 35.57 36.73 24.00
C SER A 141 35.28 36.76 22.49
N LEU A 142 36.31 36.55 21.68
CA LEU A 142 36.11 35.90 20.39
C LEU A 142 35.63 34.47 20.68
N ALA A 143 34.35 34.34 21.07
CA ALA A 143 33.67 33.07 21.16
C ALA A 143 33.84 32.41 19.80
N ALA A 144 34.56 31.28 19.76
CA ALA A 144 34.76 30.48 18.56
C ALA A 144 33.42 30.26 17.87
N ARG A 145 33.15 31.03 16.80
CA ARG A 145 31.87 30.96 16.09
C ARG A 145 31.76 29.56 15.50
N VAL A 146 30.73 28.83 15.92
CA VAL A 146 30.50 27.46 15.45
C VAL A 146 30.38 27.48 13.93
N HIS A 147 31.29 26.79 13.25
CA HIS A 147 31.24 26.67 11.81
C HIS A 147 30.13 25.66 11.45
N ILE A 148 29.09 26.15 10.78
CA ILE A 148 27.95 25.36 10.34
C ILE A 148 28.00 25.26 8.83
N GLN A 149 28.11 24.04 8.33
CA GLN A 149 28.07 23.70 6.91
C GLN A 149 26.72 23.10 6.56
N SER A 150 26.35 23.14 5.28
CA SER A 150 25.19 22.41 4.79
C SER A 150 25.58 21.21 3.94
N THR A 151 24.85 20.13 4.10
CA THR A 151 24.92 18.95 3.22
C THR A 151 23.53 18.53 2.78
N GLN A 152 23.45 17.59 1.85
CA GLN A 152 22.21 16.91 1.50
C GLN A 152 22.14 15.55 2.20
N ILE A 153 20.94 15.09 2.51
CA ILE A 153 20.68 13.80 3.15
C ILE A 153 19.53 13.05 2.46
N PRO A 154 19.59 11.71 2.37
CA PRO A 154 18.50 10.92 1.81
C PRO A 154 17.36 10.74 2.82
N LEU A 155 16.12 11.08 2.43
CA LEU A 155 14.93 10.89 3.26
C LEU A 155 14.50 9.42 3.38
N HIS A 156 14.87 8.60 2.41
CA HIS A 156 14.55 7.17 2.37
C HIS A 156 15.80 6.32 2.61
N PRO A 157 15.63 5.12 3.21
CA PRO A 157 16.75 4.19 3.40
C PRO A 157 17.32 3.74 2.05
N PRO A 158 18.64 3.49 1.96
CA PRO A 158 19.24 2.98 0.74
C PRO A 158 18.71 1.59 0.39
N LEU A 159 18.55 1.33 -0.90
CA LEU A 159 18.05 0.11 -1.50
C LEU A 159 19.12 -0.98 -1.60
N SER A 160 20.38 -0.58 -1.71
CA SER A 160 21.53 -1.48 -1.82
C SER A 160 22.73 -0.99 -1.01
N ALA A 161 23.65 -1.92 -0.71
CA ALA A 161 24.92 -1.60 -0.05
C ALA A 161 25.76 -0.62 -0.88
N GLN A 162 25.79 -0.78 -2.20
CA GLN A 162 26.50 0.12 -3.12
C GLN A 162 25.92 1.55 -3.09
N GLN A 163 24.59 1.68 -3.04
CA GLN A 163 23.95 2.99 -2.93
C GLN A 163 24.29 3.65 -1.59
N ALA A 164 24.30 2.88 -0.49
CA ALA A 164 24.68 3.38 0.82
C ALA A 164 26.15 3.85 0.86
N GLU A 165 27.07 3.15 0.20
CA GLU A 165 28.46 3.55 0.08
C GLU A 165 28.59 4.86 -0.72
N ARG A 166 27.92 4.94 -1.88
CA ARG A 166 27.89 6.15 -2.70
C ARG A 166 27.38 7.35 -1.89
N TRP A 167 26.23 7.22 -1.23
CA TRP A 167 25.67 8.29 -0.40
C TRP A 167 26.54 8.64 0.80
N SER A 168 27.23 7.66 1.41
CA SER A 168 28.18 7.92 2.50
C SER A 168 29.37 8.77 2.05
N ARG A 169 29.81 8.60 0.79
CA ARG A 169 30.91 9.38 0.20
C ARG A 169 30.48 10.77 -0.26
N THR A 170 29.27 10.92 -0.79
CA THR A 170 28.84 12.17 -1.47
C THR A 170 27.90 13.04 -0.64
N LEU A 171 27.15 12.48 0.31
CA LEU A 171 26.07 13.17 1.02
C LEU A 171 26.35 13.24 2.53
N TRP A 172 26.31 12.07 3.18
CA TRP A 172 26.56 11.90 4.61
C TRP A 172 26.59 10.40 4.94
N PRO A 173 27.31 9.92 5.98
CA PRO A 173 27.31 8.51 6.35
C PRO A 173 25.92 7.90 6.59
N VAL A 174 25.60 6.89 5.79
CA VAL A 174 24.33 6.16 5.80
C VAL A 174 24.59 4.67 6.08
N LYS A 175 23.67 4.03 6.79
CA LYS A 175 23.66 2.59 7.07
C LYS A 175 22.68 1.88 6.15
N TYR A 176 23.15 0.87 5.43
CA TYR A 176 22.28 -0.08 4.74
C TYR A 176 21.79 -1.14 5.72
N ASN A 177 20.48 -1.35 5.77
CA ASN A 177 19.86 -2.46 6.47
C ASN A 177 18.79 -3.08 5.55
N PRO A 178 19.03 -4.27 4.97
CA PRO A 178 18.13 -4.86 3.98
C PRO A 178 16.71 -5.05 4.52
N THR A 179 16.56 -5.36 5.81
CA THR A 179 15.25 -5.53 6.45
C THR A 179 14.48 -4.20 6.52
N ALA A 180 15.16 -3.12 6.93
CA ALA A 180 14.52 -1.80 7.05
C ALA A 180 14.14 -1.22 5.68
N THR A 181 15.01 -1.42 4.68
CA THR A 181 14.74 -1.08 3.28
C THR A 181 13.50 -1.79 2.77
N ARG A 182 13.39 -3.11 3.01
CA ARG A 182 12.25 -3.89 2.54
C ARG A 182 10.95 -3.47 3.21
N SER A 183 10.94 -3.24 4.52
CA SER A 183 9.75 -2.73 5.22
C SER A 183 9.27 -1.37 4.71
N PHE A 184 10.16 -0.58 4.10
CA PHE A 184 9.79 0.70 3.50
C PHE A 184 9.10 0.51 2.14
N ILE A 185 9.64 -0.36 1.29
CA ILE A 185 9.16 -0.53 -0.08
C ILE A 185 8.03 -1.55 -0.22
N ALA A 186 7.97 -2.58 0.62
CA ALA A 186 7.08 -3.74 0.41
C ALA A 186 6.50 -4.25 1.74
N PRO A 187 5.41 -5.05 1.69
CA PRO A 187 4.92 -5.74 2.87
C PRO A 187 5.95 -6.72 3.46
N PRO A 188 5.91 -6.98 4.78
CA PRO A 188 6.83 -7.92 5.42
C PRO A 188 6.76 -9.32 4.76
N PRO A 189 7.90 -9.96 4.44
CA PRO A 189 7.91 -11.22 3.68
C PRO A 189 7.24 -12.37 4.41
N HIS A 190 7.38 -12.39 5.74
CA HIS A 190 6.72 -13.39 6.58
C HIS A 190 5.19 -13.31 6.43
N ASP A 191 4.64 -12.11 6.57
CA ASP A 191 3.19 -11.87 6.49
C ASP A 191 2.65 -12.16 5.08
N LEU A 192 3.40 -11.78 4.04
CA LEU A 192 3.08 -12.13 2.65
C LEU A 192 3.06 -13.63 2.42
N ASN A 193 4.10 -14.35 2.85
CA ASN A 193 4.20 -15.78 2.65
C ASN A 193 3.12 -16.54 3.42
N GLN A 194 2.85 -16.13 4.66
CA GLN A 194 1.78 -16.70 5.48
C GLN A 194 0.40 -16.49 4.84
N ALA A 195 0.10 -15.26 4.41
CA ALA A 195 -1.16 -14.96 3.72
C ALA A 195 -1.28 -15.75 2.41
N ARG A 196 -0.21 -15.79 1.60
CA ARG A 196 -0.18 -16.55 0.34
C ARG A 196 -0.48 -18.04 0.55
N GLN A 197 0.14 -18.66 1.55
CA GLN A 197 -0.09 -20.08 1.88
C GLN A 197 -1.54 -20.34 2.31
N SER A 198 -2.15 -19.40 3.04
CA SER A 198 -3.56 -19.49 3.44
C SER A 198 -4.53 -19.30 2.26
N ILE A 199 -4.19 -18.44 1.30
CA ILE A 199 -5.07 -18.06 0.18
C ILE A 199 -5.03 -19.09 -0.96
N GLN A 200 -3.84 -19.58 -1.31
CA GLN A 200 -3.59 -20.42 -2.48
C GLN A 200 -4.54 -21.62 -2.65
N PRO A 201 -4.87 -22.42 -1.61
CA PRO A 201 -5.63 -23.66 -1.80
C PRO A 201 -7.07 -23.46 -2.30
N LEU A 202 -7.72 -22.36 -1.92
CA LEU A 202 -9.15 -22.13 -2.19
C LEU A 202 -9.43 -20.92 -3.08
N ALA A 203 -8.40 -20.15 -3.45
CA ALA A 203 -8.56 -18.96 -4.27
C ALA A 203 -9.36 -19.22 -5.55
N GLY A 204 -9.07 -20.32 -6.26
CA GLY A 204 -9.79 -20.69 -7.48
C GLY A 204 -11.29 -20.89 -7.28
N PHE A 205 -11.70 -21.47 -6.14
CA PHE A 205 -13.12 -21.63 -5.79
C PHE A 205 -13.79 -20.28 -5.48
N TYR A 206 -13.13 -19.44 -4.68
CA TYR A 206 -13.69 -18.15 -4.28
C TYR A 206 -13.78 -17.16 -5.44
N LEU A 207 -12.79 -17.16 -6.34
CA LEU A 207 -12.86 -16.37 -7.57
C LEU A 207 -13.97 -16.87 -8.51
N SER A 208 -14.13 -18.19 -8.65
CA SER A 208 -15.23 -18.76 -9.43
C SER A 208 -16.61 -18.40 -8.83
N LEU A 209 -16.74 -18.39 -7.50
CA LEU A 209 -17.94 -17.89 -6.83
C LEU A 209 -18.16 -16.37 -7.04
N ALA A 210 -17.09 -15.57 -7.06
CA ALA A 210 -17.18 -14.16 -7.40
C ALA A 210 -17.69 -13.95 -8.84
N HIS A 211 -17.27 -14.81 -9.78
CA HIS A 211 -17.82 -14.84 -11.14
C HIS A 211 -19.31 -15.20 -11.16
N GLN A 212 -19.78 -16.15 -10.36
CA GLN A 212 -21.22 -16.44 -10.24
C GLN A 212 -22.02 -15.23 -9.75
N ALA A 213 -21.48 -14.46 -8.79
CA ALA A 213 -22.10 -13.22 -8.33
C ALA A 213 -22.12 -12.13 -9.41
N ALA A 214 -21.04 -12.04 -10.21
CA ALA A 214 -20.96 -11.14 -11.36
C ALA A 214 -21.96 -11.51 -12.47
N ASP A 215 -22.10 -12.82 -12.76
CA ASP A 215 -23.08 -13.35 -13.71
C ASP A 215 -24.51 -13.06 -13.24
N GLU A 216 -24.81 -13.27 -11.97
CA GLU A 216 -26.11 -12.94 -11.40
C GLU A 216 -26.41 -11.43 -11.53
N ALA A 217 -25.46 -10.57 -11.16
CA ALA A 217 -25.60 -9.12 -11.28
C ALA A 217 -25.90 -8.67 -12.71
N ARG A 218 -25.15 -9.20 -13.68
CA ARG A 218 -25.31 -8.92 -15.10
C ARG A 218 -26.64 -9.44 -15.63
N ASN A 219 -26.91 -10.74 -15.46
CA ASN A 219 -28.05 -11.41 -16.08
C ASN A 219 -29.40 -10.95 -15.52
N SER A 220 -29.42 -10.48 -14.28
CA SER A 220 -30.60 -9.87 -13.67
C SER A 220 -30.78 -8.38 -14.01
N GLY A 221 -29.84 -7.77 -14.74
CA GLY A 221 -29.85 -6.35 -15.08
C GLY A 221 -29.58 -5.44 -13.89
N ARG A 222 -29.08 -5.97 -12.76
CA ARG A 222 -28.87 -5.22 -11.50
C ARG A 222 -27.59 -4.39 -11.51
N GLY A 223 -26.56 -4.86 -12.20
CA GLY A 223 -25.27 -4.19 -12.27
C GLY A 223 -24.40 -4.69 -13.40
N ARG A 224 -23.15 -4.23 -13.42
CA ARG A 224 -22.13 -4.73 -14.35
C ARG A 224 -21.67 -6.14 -13.94
N HIS A 225 -20.91 -6.80 -14.81
CA HIS A 225 -20.27 -8.09 -14.54
C HIS A 225 -19.11 -7.96 -13.53
N VAL A 226 -19.42 -7.55 -12.31
CA VAL A 226 -18.46 -7.39 -11.22
C VAL A 226 -19.02 -8.05 -9.97
N GLY A 227 -18.22 -8.91 -9.34
CA GLY A 227 -18.61 -9.69 -8.16
C GLY A 227 -17.53 -9.67 -7.10
N ALA A 228 -17.94 -9.91 -5.85
CA ALA A 228 -17.09 -9.95 -4.69
C ALA A 228 -17.52 -11.08 -3.74
N VAL A 229 -16.54 -11.76 -3.14
CA VAL A 229 -16.73 -12.78 -2.10
C VAL A 229 -15.83 -12.43 -0.93
N VAL A 230 -16.39 -12.33 0.27
CA VAL A 230 -15.65 -12.08 1.51
C VAL A 230 -15.60 -13.37 2.32
N VAL A 231 -14.40 -13.73 2.78
CA VAL A 231 -14.11 -15.01 3.45
C VAL A 231 -13.45 -14.73 4.81
N ASP A 232 -13.80 -15.52 5.81
CA ASP A 232 -13.06 -15.62 7.07
C ASP A 232 -11.98 -16.70 6.92
N PRO A 233 -10.71 -16.29 6.81
CA PRO A 233 -9.58 -17.19 6.60
C PRO A 233 -9.18 -17.97 7.86
N THR A 234 -9.77 -17.67 9.01
CA THR A 234 -9.53 -18.41 10.26
C THR A 234 -10.39 -19.68 10.37
N ILE A 235 -11.45 -19.76 9.56
CA ILE A 235 -12.35 -20.92 9.52
C ILE A 235 -11.67 -22.03 8.72
N THR A 236 -11.44 -23.17 9.37
CA THR A 236 -10.97 -24.38 8.70
C THR A 236 -12.13 -24.97 7.91
N THR A 237 -11.98 -25.03 6.59
CA THR A 237 -13.04 -25.46 5.67
C THR A 237 -13.20 -26.97 5.57
N GLY A 238 -12.16 -27.75 5.90
CA GLY A 238 -12.19 -29.20 5.68
C GLY A 238 -12.56 -29.52 4.23
N ASP A 239 -13.59 -30.34 4.03
CA ASP A 239 -14.13 -30.67 2.70
C ASP A 239 -15.14 -29.63 2.17
N ASP A 240 -15.66 -28.73 3.03
CA ASP A 240 -16.61 -27.69 2.65
C ASP A 240 -15.91 -26.35 2.45
N TRP A 241 -15.46 -26.10 1.22
CA TRP A 241 -14.81 -24.86 0.83
C TRP A 241 -15.69 -23.61 1.10
N MET A 242 -17.01 -23.75 1.19
CA MET A 242 -17.94 -22.64 1.44
C MET A 242 -18.04 -22.25 2.92
N ALA A 243 -17.52 -23.06 3.84
CA ALA A 243 -17.66 -22.84 5.28
C ALA A 243 -17.09 -21.49 5.73
N GLY A 244 -16.01 -21.03 5.08
CA GLY A 244 -15.39 -19.73 5.34
C GLY A 244 -16.09 -18.52 4.69
N VAL A 245 -17.07 -18.71 3.81
CA VAL A 245 -17.68 -17.59 3.06
C VAL A 245 -18.61 -16.78 3.96
N VAL A 246 -18.22 -15.54 4.25
CA VAL A 246 -18.95 -14.60 5.12
C VAL A 246 -20.03 -13.85 4.35
N ALA A 247 -19.70 -13.38 3.15
CA ALA A 247 -20.63 -12.64 2.29
C ALA A 247 -20.28 -12.81 0.81
N VAL A 248 -21.31 -12.71 -0.04
CA VAL A 248 -21.19 -12.63 -1.49
C VAL A 248 -21.94 -11.38 -1.94
N ALA A 249 -21.44 -10.66 -2.94
CA ALA A 249 -22.09 -9.48 -3.48
C ALA A 249 -21.83 -9.31 -4.97
N GLY A 250 -22.88 -8.96 -5.72
CA GLY A 250 -22.78 -8.51 -7.11
C GLY A 250 -22.81 -6.99 -7.20
N ASP A 251 -22.37 -6.42 -8.31
CA ASP A 251 -22.61 -5.02 -8.62
C ASP A 251 -24.13 -4.76 -8.72
N ALA A 252 -24.59 -3.65 -8.14
CA ALA A 252 -25.99 -3.29 -8.07
C ALA A 252 -26.27 -1.88 -8.58
N ARG A 253 -25.38 -1.32 -9.41
CA ARG A 253 -25.43 0.09 -9.80
C ARG A 253 -26.65 0.48 -10.62
N TYR A 254 -27.29 -0.47 -11.29
CA TYR A 254 -28.51 -0.24 -12.07
C TYR A 254 -29.77 -0.44 -11.24
N CYS A 255 -29.66 -0.80 -9.96
CA CYS A 255 -30.83 -0.90 -9.11
C CYS A 255 -31.45 0.48 -8.85
N PRO A 256 -32.81 0.59 -8.84
CA PRO A 256 -33.50 1.84 -8.55
C PRO A 256 -33.05 2.46 -7.22
N ARG A 257 -32.78 3.77 -7.23
CA ARG A 257 -32.59 4.54 -6.00
C ARG A 257 -33.93 4.53 -5.27
N GLY A 258 -33.96 4.03 -4.04
CA GLY A 258 -35.18 4.01 -3.22
C GLY A 258 -35.76 5.43 -3.12
N GLY A 259 -36.81 5.71 -3.90
CA GLY A 259 -37.48 7.01 -3.96
C GLY A 259 -37.83 7.55 -5.36
N ALA A 260 -37.26 7.05 -6.46
CA ALA A 260 -37.59 7.54 -7.80
C ALA A 260 -38.58 6.61 -8.52
N ALA A 261 -39.86 6.99 -8.55
CA ALA A 261 -40.93 6.27 -9.24
C ALA A 261 -40.76 6.18 -10.77
N ASP A 262 -39.82 6.93 -11.36
CA ASP A 262 -39.64 7.07 -12.81
C ASP A 262 -38.34 6.48 -13.37
N SER A 263 -37.53 5.76 -12.58
CA SER A 263 -36.41 5.01 -13.16
C SER A 263 -36.97 3.81 -13.92
N VAL A 264 -36.97 3.90 -15.26
CA VAL A 264 -37.35 2.83 -16.19
C VAL A 264 -36.60 1.56 -15.77
N LEU A 265 -37.32 0.64 -15.12
CA LEU A 265 -36.78 -0.68 -14.82
C LEU A 265 -36.28 -1.27 -16.15
N PRO A 266 -35.02 -1.74 -16.22
CA PRO A 266 -34.61 -2.51 -17.38
C PRO A 266 -35.59 -3.67 -17.55
N PRO A 267 -35.94 -4.04 -18.80
CA PRO A 267 -36.91 -5.08 -19.07
C PRO A 267 -36.55 -6.35 -18.29
N PRO A 268 -37.55 -7.09 -17.76
CA PRO A 268 -37.28 -8.23 -16.90
C PRO A 268 -36.47 -9.30 -17.66
N GLY A 269 -35.26 -9.58 -17.18
CA GLY A 269 -34.51 -10.79 -17.51
C GLY A 269 -33.43 -10.66 -18.60
N GLY A 270 -32.53 -9.67 -18.49
CA GLY A 270 -31.32 -9.62 -19.30
C GLY A 270 -30.33 -8.53 -18.86
N PRO A 271 -29.12 -8.49 -19.46
CA PRO A 271 -28.14 -7.45 -19.21
C PRO A 271 -28.70 -6.05 -19.47
N SER A 272 -28.32 -5.08 -18.63
CA SER A 272 -28.70 -3.69 -18.81
C SER A 272 -28.16 -3.16 -20.15
N PRO A 273 -28.95 -2.39 -20.93
CA PRO A 273 -28.44 -1.72 -22.13
C PRO A 273 -27.23 -0.80 -21.85
N ALA A 274 -27.11 -0.31 -20.62
CA ALA A 274 -26.01 0.54 -20.15
C ALA A 274 -24.74 -0.25 -19.76
N GLU A 275 -24.70 -1.58 -19.95
CA GLU A 275 -23.52 -2.40 -19.65
C GLU A 275 -22.29 -1.97 -20.45
N ARG A 276 -22.47 -1.59 -21.73
CA ARG A 276 -21.38 -1.34 -22.68
C ARG A 276 -20.83 0.08 -22.64
N LEU A 277 -21.60 1.05 -22.15
CA LEU A 277 -21.22 2.45 -22.14
C LEU A 277 -21.62 3.08 -20.81
N TYR A 278 -20.70 3.83 -20.22
CA TYR A 278 -20.98 4.58 -19.00
C TYR A 278 -22.11 5.59 -19.25
N ASN A 279 -23.15 5.51 -18.42
CA ASN A 279 -24.24 6.48 -18.40
C ASN A 279 -24.53 6.91 -16.95
N PRO A 280 -24.20 8.15 -16.56
CA PRO A 280 -24.39 8.62 -15.18
C PRO A 280 -25.86 8.71 -14.74
N ASP A 281 -26.80 8.80 -15.68
CA ASP A 281 -28.23 8.87 -15.37
C ASP A 281 -28.83 7.50 -15.03
N LEU A 282 -28.16 6.42 -15.46
CA LEU A 282 -28.58 5.03 -15.23
C LEU A 282 -27.73 4.32 -14.18
N GLU A 283 -26.56 4.86 -13.82
CA GLU A 283 -25.65 4.28 -12.84
C GLU A 283 -25.74 4.98 -11.48
N GLY A 284 -25.96 4.21 -10.42
CA GLY A 284 -25.79 4.67 -9.05
C GLY A 284 -24.33 4.77 -8.63
N GLY A 285 -24.10 5.37 -7.46
CA GLY A 285 -22.75 5.66 -6.98
C GLY A 285 -21.97 4.42 -6.50
N PRO A 286 -20.70 4.62 -6.08
CA PRO A 286 -19.80 3.53 -5.69
C PRO A 286 -20.29 2.63 -4.55
N HIS A 287 -21.22 3.13 -3.72
CA HIS A 287 -21.88 2.35 -2.66
C HIS A 287 -22.64 1.12 -3.19
N LEU A 288 -22.94 1.09 -4.50
CA LEU A 288 -23.58 -0.04 -5.19
C LEU A 288 -22.59 -0.97 -5.90
N HIS A 289 -21.30 -0.65 -5.92
CA HIS A 289 -20.29 -1.57 -6.44
C HIS A 289 -20.18 -2.78 -5.50
N SER A 290 -19.81 -3.95 -6.07
CA SER A 290 -19.75 -5.23 -5.36
C SER A 290 -18.98 -5.16 -4.03
N VAL A 291 -17.84 -4.46 -3.98
CA VAL A 291 -17.01 -4.27 -2.78
C VAL A 291 -17.77 -3.53 -1.66
N MET A 292 -18.33 -2.36 -1.96
CA MET A 292 -19.05 -1.55 -0.98
C MET A 292 -20.33 -2.25 -0.54
N ARG A 293 -20.96 -2.97 -1.46
CA ARG A 293 -22.15 -3.77 -1.19
C ARG A 293 -21.85 -4.94 -0.25
N ALA A 294 -20.76 -5.67 -0.44
CA ALA A 294 -20.32 -6.72 0.47
C ALA A 294 -20.09 -6.18 1.89
N ALA A 295 -19.37 -5.05 2.02
CA ALA A 295 -19.15 -4.40 3.30
C ALA A 295 -20.48 -3.95 3.96
N SER A 296 -21.42 -3.43 3.16
CA SER A 296 -22.76 -3.03 3.64
C SER A 296 -23.58 -4.22 4.15
N ILE A 297 -23.56 -5.36 3.45
CA ILE A 297 -24.23 -6.61 3.86
C ILE A 297 -23.69 -7.07 5.22
N ILE A 298 -22.36 -7.12 5.37
CA ILE A 298 -21.70 -7.51 6.62
C ILE A 298 -22.08 -6.56 7.76
N ALA A 299 -21.97 -5.25 7.52
CA ALA A 299 -22.27 -4.25 8.53
C ALA A 299 -23.76 -4.25 8.94
N SER A 300 -24.68 -4.53 8.01
CA SER A 300 -26.11 -4.70 8.30
C SER A 300 -26.35 -5.93 9.18
N ALA A 301 -25.73 -7.07 8.86
CA ALA A 301 -25.83 -8.28 9.67
C ALA A 301 -25.31 -8.08 11.10
N GLN A 302 -24.18 -7.40 11.26
CA GLN A 302 -23.60 -7.08 12.57
C GLN A 302 -24.56 -6.24 13.43
N ARG A 303 -25.16 -5.18 12.86
CA ARG A 303 -26.09 -4.30 13.59
C ARG A 303 -27.37 -5.01 14.01
N GLU A 304 -27.94 -5.83 13.14
CA GLU A 304 -29.18 -6.54 13.43
C GLU A 304 -29.01 -7.63 14.49
N GLY A 305 -27.84 -8.31 14.49
CA GLY A 305 -27.52 -9.29 15.52
C GLY A 305 -27.41 -8.68 16.92
N ASP A 306 -26.94 -7.43 17.03
CA ASP A 306 -26.89 -6.70 18.30
C ASP A 306 -28.30 -6.29 18.78
N SER A 307 -29.18 -5.86 17.87
CA SER A 307 -30.55 -5.43 18.23
C SER A 307 -31.40 -6.55 18.85
N ASN A 308 -31.17 -7.82 18.46
CA ASN A 308 -31.86 -8.97 19.03
C ASN A 308 -31.42 -9.31 20.48
N SER A 309 -30.44 -8.60 21.05
CA SER A 309 -29.94 -8.80 22.42
C SER A 309 -30.51 -7.82 23.46
N ILE A 310 -31.37 -6.88 23.04
CA ILE A 310 -32.00 -5.88 23.94
C ILE A 310 -33.48 -6.25 24.15
N PRO A 311 -33.99 -6.33 25.39
CA PRO A 311 -35.42 -6.59 25.66
C PRO A 311 -36.32 -5.54 25.01
N GLU A 312 -37.39 -5.99 24.36
CA GLU A 312 -38.41 -5.17 23.70
C GLU A 312 -39.07 -4.17 24.68
N SER A 313 -38.54 -2.96 24.79
CA SER A 313 -39.24 -1.85 25.46
C SER A 313 -39.06 -0.49 24.79
N SER A 314 -38.46 -0.45 23.59
CA SER A 314 -38.44 0.77 22.77
C SER A 314 -38.78 0.46 21.32
N SER A 315 -39.96 0.90 20.90
CA SER A 315 -40.42 0.90 19.51
C SER A 315 -39.59 1.91 18.70
N LEU A 316 -38.39 1.51 18.29
CA LEU A 316 -37.61 2.18 17.25
C LEU A 316 -37.83 1.49 15.91
N PRO A 317 -37.77 2.23 14.78
CA PRO A 317 -38.13 1.71 13.47
C PRO A 317 -37.24 0.52 13.10
N SER A 318 -37.84 -0.47 12.44
CA SER A 318 -37.14 -1.65 11.92
C SER A 318 -35.87 -1.22 11.16
N PRO A 319 -34.76 -2.00 11.25
CA PRO A 319 -33.56 -1.69 10.48
C PRO A 319 -33.95 -1.51 9.00
N PRO A 320 -33.48 -0.44 8.33
CA PRO A 320 -33.84 -0.21 6.94
C PRO A 320 -33.44 -1.45 6.14
N ALA A 321 -34.40 -2.03 5.42
CA ALA A 321 -34.12 -3.12 4.49
C ALA A 321 -32.94 -2.72 3.59
N LEU A 322 -31.98 -3.62 3.38
CA LEU A 322 -30.83 -3.34 2.51
C LEU A 322 -31.32 -2.79 1.17
N VAL A 323 -30.93 -1.57 0.84
CA VAL A 323 -31.22 -0.93 -0.44
C VAL A 323 -29.93 -0.94 -1.26
N PRO A 324 -29.93 -1.53 -2.47
CA PRO A 324 -31.02 -2.30 -3.07
C PRO A 324 -31.19 -3.71 -2.45
N PRO A 325 -32.38 -4.33 -2.59
CA PRO A 325 -32.70 -5.63 -2.02
C PRO A 325 -31.67 -6.70 -2.38
N LEU A 326 -31.46 -7.69 -1.52
CA LEU A 326 -30.51 -8.78 -1.77
C LEU A 326 -30.82 -9.56 -3.06
N SER A 327 -29.79 -9.98 -3.78
CA SER A 327 -29.92 -11.01 -4.81
C SER A 327 -30.14 -12.39 -4.17
N PRO A 328 -30.67 -13.37 -4.92
CA PRO A 328 -30.73 -14.75 -4.47
C PRO A 328 -29.40 -15.32 -3.91
N LEU A 329 -28.25 -15.08 -4.56
CA LEU A 329 -26.96 -15.56 -4.06
C LEU A 329 -26.51 -14.82 -2.79
N GLU A 330 -26.70 -13.50 -2.74
CA GLU A 330 -26.43 -12.67 -1.55
C GLU A 330 -27.26 -13.15 -0.35
N ALA A 331 -28.56 -13.38 -0.55
CA ALA A 331 -29.48 -13.87 0.47
C ALA A 331 -29.10 -15.27 0.95
N TYR A 332 -28.69 -16.16 0.05
CA TYR A 332 -28.26 -17.51 0.41
C TYR A 332 -27.09 -17.48 1.40
N PHE A 333 -26.03 -16.73 1.12
CA PHE A 333 -24.87 -16.69 2.02
C PHE A 333 -25.12 -15.92 3.32
N LEU A 334 -26.02 -14.93 3.30
CA LEU A 334 -26.40 -14.17 4.49
C LEU A 334 -27.25 -15.00 5.47
N PHE A 335 -28.16 -15.82 4.96
CA PHE A 335 -29.15 -16.53 5.80
C PHE A 335 -28.87 -18.03 5.96
N SER A 336 -27.97 -18.63 5.17
CA SER A 336 -27.61 -20.03 5.38
C SER A 336 -26.85 -20.21 6.70
N PRO A 337 -27.26 -21.14 7.57
CA PRO A 337 -26.52 -21.46 8.77
C PRO A 337 -25.14 -22.05 8.41
N SER A 338 -24.10 -21.67 9.15
CA SER A 338 -22.81 -22.35 9.09
C SER A 338 -22.97 -23.78 9.62
N LEU A 339 -22.48 -24.77 8.87
CA LEU A 339 -22.43 -26.17 9.32
C LEU A 339 -21.24 -26.43 10.27
N ALA A 340 -20.43 -25.41 10.59
CA ALA A 340 -19.26 -25.58 11.45
C ALA A 340 -19.66 -25.86 12.91
N PRO A 341 -19.02 -26.83 13.59
CA PRO A 341 -19.29 -27.12 14.99
C PRO A 341 -18.87 -25.93 15.85
N SER A 342 -19.84 -25.38 16.58
CA SER A 342 -19.60 -24.35 17.60
C SER A 342 -18.53 -24.82 18.58
N SER A 343 -17.32 -24.29 18.48
CA SER A 343 -16.30 -24.43 19.50
C SER A 343 -16.71 -23.54 20.68
N SER A 344 -17.51 -24.10 21.59
CA SER A 344 -17.89 -23.45 22.83
C SER A 344 -16.66 -23.30 23.73
N VAL A 345 -16.19 -22.07 23.91
CA VAL A 345 -15.33 -21.71 25.04
C VAL A 345 -16.14 -21.97 26.32
N ALA A 346 -15.66 -22.89 27.14
CA ALA A 346 -16.30 -23.28 28.39
C ALA A 346 -16.33 -22.09 29.38
N GLN A 347 -17.51 -21.76 29.89
CA GLN A 347 -17.68 -21.01 31.14
C GLN A 347 -18.50 -21.84 32.15
N PRO A 348 -18.26 -21.67 33.46
CA PRO A 348 -18.69 -22.61 34.49
C PRO A 348 -20.18 -22.50 34.85
N LYS A 349 -20.70 -23.64 35.28
CA LYS A 349 -22.11 -23.97 35.57
C LYS A 349 -22.65 -23.22 36.80
N HIS A 350 -23.86 -22.66 36.69
CA HIS A 350 -24.84 -22.59 37.78
C HIS A 350 -26.28 -22.70 37.23
N SER A 351 -27.09 -23.55 37.87
CA SER A 351 -28.48 -23.93 37.56
C SER A 351 -29.49 -23.15 38.44
N PRO A 352 -30.82 -23.44 38.43
CA PRO A 352 -31.79 -23.58 37.33
C PRO A 352 -33.01 -22.62 37.53
N SER A 353 -33.87 -22.41 36.51
CA SER A 353 -35.36 -22.39 36.66
C SER A 353 -36.09 -21.75 35.48
N SER A 354 -37.20 -22.40 35.12
CA SER A 354 -38.44 -21.92 34.49
C SER A 354 -38.39 -21.37 33.05
N ALA A 355 -38.90 -22.20 32.13
CA ALA A 355 -39.39 -21.78 30.81
C ALA A 355 -40.57 -20.80 30.92
N PRO A 356 -40.68 -19.86 29.95
CA PRO A 356 -41.89 -19.88 29.14
C PRO A 356 -41.63 -19.64 27.63
N ALA A 357 -42.55 -20.21 26.83
CA ALA A 357 -42.93 -19.95 25.44
C ALA A 357 -41.89 -19.33 24.47
N SER A 358 -41.57 -20.10 23.43
CA SER A 358 -40.70 -19.74 22.30
C SER A 358 -41.18 -18.49 21.55
N PRO A 359 -40.37 -17.42 21.44
CA PRO A 359 -40.59 -16.41 20.43
C PRO A 359 -40.11 -16.95 19.06
N ILE A 360 -40.87 -16.62 18.02
CA ILE A 360 -40.55 -16.93 16.61
C ILE A 360 -39.11 -16.48 16.33
N THR A 361 -38.19 -17.43 16.28
CA THR A 361 -36.76 -17.16 16.17
C THR A 361 -36.47 -16.77 14.73
N ARG A 362 -36.17 -15.49 14.48
CA ARG A 362 -35.60 -15.06 13.20
C ARG A 362 -34.32 -15.87 12.94
N PRO A 363 -34.06 -16.36 11.71
CA PRO A 363 -32.91 -17.21 11.42
C PRO A 363 -31.61 -16.53 11.86
N SER A 364 -30.85 -17.19 12.73
CA SER A 364 -29.52 -16.76 13.15
C SER A 364 -28.61 -16.69 11.92
N ARG A 365 -28.09 -15.49 11.59
CA ARG A 365 -27.13 -15.27 10.49
C ARG A 365 -25.77 -15.87 10.86
N GLY A 366 -25.63 -17.19 10.74
CA GLY A 366 -24.61 -17.98 11.44
C GLY A 366 -23.15 -17.84 10.99
N ARG A 367 -22.82 -16.91 10.08
CA ARG A 367 -21.44 -16.72 9.56
C ARG A 367 -20.82 -15.36 9.88
N ILE A 368 -21.61 -14.37 10.31
CA ILE A 368 -21.13 -13.02 10.59
C ILE A 368 -21.21 -12.78 12.10
N PRO A 369 -20.09 -12.68 12.82
CA PRO A 369 -20.11 -12.38 14.24
C PRO A 369 -20.72 -11.00 14.48
N THR A 370 -21.61 -10.90 15.47
CA THR A 370 -22.19 -9.62 15.92
C THR A 370 -21.13 -8.73 16.59
N ARG A 371 -21.41 -7.45 16.85
CA ARG A 371 -20.42 -6.61 17.56
C ARG A 371 -20.21 -7.09 18.98
N SER A 372 -21.27 -7.58 19.62
CA SER A 372 -21.20 -8.22 20.94
C SER A 372 -20.34 -9.49 20.96
N GLN A 373 -20.19 -10.17 19.82
CA GLN A 373 -19.32 -11.34 19.64
C GLN A 373 -17.91 -10.98 19.14
N GLY A 374 -17.54 -9.69 19.12
CA GLY A 374 -16.24 -9.22 18.64
C GLY A 374 -16.16 -8.94 17.14
N GLY A 375 -17.27 -9.04 16.41
CA GLY A 375 -17.36 -8.65 15.01
C GLY A 375 -17.17 -7.14 14.81
N TYR A 376 -16.19 -6.75 14.01
CA TYR A 376 -15.91 -5.34 13.76
C TYR A 376 -15.58 -5.10 12.30
N LEU A 377 -16.55 -4.56 11.56
CA LEU A 377 -16.45 -4.34 10.10
C LEU A 377 -16.05 -5.63 9.39
N CYS A 378 -15.08 -5.58 8.49
CA CYS A 378 -14.52 -6.73 7.79
C CYS A 378 -13.10 -7.07 8.31
N ASN A 379 -12.83 -6.74 9.58
CA ASN A 379 -11.50 -6.90 10.17
C ASN A 379 -11.02 -8.35 10.11
N GLY A 380 -9.83 -8.56 9.53
CA GLY A 380 -9.22 -9.88 9.42
C GLY A 380 -9.76 -10.76 8.28
N LEU A 381 -10.73 -10.26 7.50
CA LEU A 381 -11.33 -10.99 6.38
C LEU A 381 -10.56 -10.76 5.07
N ASP A 382 -10.61 -11.75 4.19
CA ASP A 382 -10.07 -11.67 2.83
C ASP A 382 -11.20 -11.44 1.83
N ILE A 383 -10.94 -10.70 0.75
CA ILE A 383 -11.92 -10.45 -0.31
C ILE A 383 -11.39 -10.90 -1.68
N TYR A 384 -12.22 -11.62 -2.41
CA TYR A 384 -11.97 -12.11 -3.76
C TYR A 384 -12.87 -11.36 -4.73
N LEU A 385 -12.29 -10.76 -5.76
CA LEU A 385 -12.96 -9.87 -6.71
C LEU A 385 -12.77 -10.38 -8.13
N THR A 386 -13.78 -10.19 -8.99
CA THR A 386 -13.62 -10.51 -10.42
C THR A 386 -12.74 -9.49 -11.16
N HIS A 387 -12.66 -8.26 -10.65
CA HIS A 387 -11.89 -7.16 -11.24
C HIS A 387 -11.21 -6.36 -10.14
N GLU A 388 -10.14 -5.67 -10.52
CA GLU A 388 -9.47 -4.71 -9.66
C GLU A 388 -10.44 -3.63 -9.17
N PRO A 389 -10.45 -3.29 -7.87
CA PRO A 389 -11.38 -2.30 -7.34
C PRO A 389 -10.98 -0.89 -7.79
N CYS A 390 -11.98 -0.06 -8.11
CA CYS A 390 -11.75 1.36 -8.38
C CYS A 390 -11.24 2.11 -7.12
N LEU A 391 -10.83 3.37 -7.26
CA LEU A 391 -10.35 4.20 -6.14
C LEU A 391 -11.31 4.26 -4.94
N SER A 392 -12.61 4.42 -5.19
CA SER A 392 -13.60 4.47 -4.11
C SER A 392 -13.73 3.13 -3.39
N CYS A 393 -13.77 2.02 -4.14
CA CYS A 393 -13.79 0.68 -3.57
C CYS A 393 -12.51 0.36 -2.81
N SER A 394 -11.35 0.79 -3.33
CA SER A 394 -10.06 0.69 -2.66
C SER A 394 -10.11 1.36 -1.29
N MET A 395 -10.65 2.58 -1.21
CA MET A 395 -10.86 3.26 0.08
C MET A 395 -11.83 2.51 0.98
N GLY A 396 -12.89 1.94 0.41
CA GLY A 396 -13.82 1.05 1.13
C GLY A 396 -13.12 -0.14 1.78
N LEU A 397 -12.16 -0.77 1.11
CA LEU A 397 -11.38 -1.90 1.63
C LEU A 397 -10.56 -1.49 2.86
N LEU A 398 -9.85 -0.37 2.77
CA LEU A 398 -9.06 0.17 3.89
C LEU A 398 -9.95 0.51 5.08
N LEU A 399 -11.02 1.27 4.85
CA LEU A 399 -11.94 1.72 5.91
C LEU A 399 -12.70 0.54 6.55
N SER A 400 -12.91 -0.55 5.81
CA SER A 400 -13.53 -1.78 6.31
C SER A 400 -12.55 -2.73 7.00
N ARG A 401 -11.25 -2.41 7.02
CA ARG A 401 -10.16 -3.22 7.58
C ARG A 401 -10.01 -4.61 6.96
N ILE A 402 -10.24 -4.70 5.65
CA ILE A 402 -9.96 -5.93 4.89
C ILE A 402 -8.47 -6.26 5.02
N ARG A 403 -8.17 -7.54 5.27
CA ARG A 403 -6.82 -8.04 5.47
C ARG A 403 -6.07 -8.22 4.15
N ALA A 404 -6.69 -8.95 3.21
CA ALA A 404 -6.13 -9.21 1.90
C ALA A 404 -7.18 -9.08 0.79
N VAL A 405 -6.72 -8.66 -0.39
CA VAL A 405 -7.53 -8.47 -1.59
C VAL A 405 -6.94 -9.31 -2.72
N ILE A 406 -7.78 -10.11 -3.36
CA ILE A 406 -7.40 -11.06 -4.39
C ILE A 406 -8.25 -10.80 -5.63
N PHE A 407 -7.63 -10.64 -6.80
CA PHE A 407 -8.31 -10.55 -8.09
C PHE A 407 -7.47 -11.18 -9.21
N PRO A 408 -8.05 -11.60 -10.35
CA PRO A 408 -7.28 -12.14 -11.46
C PRO A 408 -6.35 -11.09 -12.05
N ARG A 409 -5.14 -11.47 -12.48
CA ARG A 409 -4.21 -10.56 -13.17
C ARG A 409 -4.83 -9.96 -14.44
N ARG A 410 -5.59 -10.78 -15.19
CA ARG A 410 -6.41 -10.36 -16.33
C ARG A 410 -7.58 -9.44 -15.95
N GLY A 411 -7.92 -9.40 -14.66
CA GLY A 411 -8.91 -8.50 -14.08
C GLY A 411 -8.37 -7.12 -13.65
N ARG A 412 -7.07 -6.82 -13.90
CA ARG A 412 -6.54 -5.45 -13.74
C ARG A 412 -7.37 -4.46 -14.55
N MET A 413 -7.58 -3.27 -13.98
CA MET A 413 -8.38 -2.24 -14.63
C MET A 413 -7.55 -0.98 -14.84
N ASP A 414 -7.76 -0.34 -15.99
CA ASP A 414 -7.18 0.97 -16.28
C ASP A 414 -7.49 1.98 -15.18
N THR A 415 -8.71 1.95 -14.65
CA THR A 415 -9.22 2.82 -13.58
C THR A 415 -9.11 2.19 -12.19
N GLY A 416 -8.38 1.08 -12.07
CA GLY A 416 -8.11 0.38 -10.82
C GLY A 416 -7.25 1.19 -9.85
N GLY A 417 -7.41 0.92 -8.56
CA GLY A 417 -6.69 1.63 -7.49
C GLY A 417 -5.53 0.86 -6.87
N LEU A 418 -5.43 -0.46 -7.03
CA LEU A 418 -4.54 -1.30 -6.23
C LEU A 418 -3.28 -1.73 -6.96
N ALA A 419 -3.37 -2.09 -8.23
CA ALA A 419 -2.24 -2.51 -9.04
C ALA A 419 -1.25 -1.36 -9.20
N SER A 420 0.03 -1.72 -9.28
CA SER A 420 1.14 -0.78 -9.53
C SER A 420 1.67 -0.89 -10.95
N GLU A 421 1.10 -1.80 -11.74
CA GLU A 421 1.59 -2.25 -13.03
C GLU A 421 0.49 -2.21 -14.08
N PRO A 422 0.85 -2.11 -15.38
CA PRO A 422 -0.10 -2.12 -16.46
C PRO A 422 -0.94 -3.38 -16.56
N ILE A 423 -2.10 -3.22 -17.22
CA ILE A 423 -2.88 -4.36 -17.68
C ILE A 423 -1.95 -5.22 -18.56
N PRO A 424 -1.88 -6.54 -18.31
CA PRO A 424 -1.10 -7.43 -19.16
C PRO A 424 -1.56 -7.28 -20.61
N LYS A 425 -0.61 -7.19 -21.53
CA LYS A 425 -0.92 -7.20 -22.97
C LYS A 425 -1.18 -8.64 -23.38
N ASP A 426 -2.34 -8.91 -23.96
CA ASP A 426 -2.61 -10.21 -24.58
C ASP A 426 -1.57 -10.45 -25.72
N PRO A 427 -0.93 -11.62 -25.80
CA PRO A 427 0.00 -11.96 -26.88
C PRO A 427 -0.61 -11.83 -28.29
N SER A 428 -1.94 -11.84 -28.42
CA SER A 428 -2.67 -11.59 -29.67
C SER A 428 -2.79 -10.10 -30.06
N GLY A 429 -2.27 -9.18 -29.24
CA GLY A 429 -2.36 -7.73 -29.48
C GLY A 429 -3.77 -7.17 -29.35
N ARG A 430 -4.74 -7.98 -28.90
CA ARG A 430 -6.08 -7.53 -28.53
C ARG A 430 -5.98 -6.93 -27.14
N GLU A 431 -5.86 -5.61 -27.05
CA GLU A 431 -6.17 -4.92 -25.81
C GLU A 431 -7.53 -5.42 -25.33
N CYS A 432 -7.60 -5.98 -24.12
CA CYS A 432 -8.87 -6.28 -23.47
C CYS A 432 -9.60 -4.95 -23.30
N HIS A 433 -10.41 -4.57 -24.29
CA HIS A 433 -11.17 -3.35 -24.29
C HIS A 433 -12.18 -3.39 -23.14
N ALA A 434 -11.76 -2.97 -21.95
CA ALA A 434 -12.64 -2.26 -21.04
C ALA A 434 -13.00 -0.96 -21.76
N SER A 435 -14.16 -0.99 -22.42
CA SER A 435 -14.73 0.06 -23.24
C SER A 435 -14.68 1.43 -22.57
N HIS A 436 -13.63 2.20 -22.90
CA HIS A 436 -13.63 3.65 -22.82
C HIS A 436 -13.41 4.20 -24.24
N SER A 437 -14.49 4.23 -25.01
CA SER A 437 -14.59 5.14 -26.13
C SER A 437 -14.41 6.56 -25.59
N ARG A 438 -13.26 7.16 -25.87
CA ARG A 438 -13.07 8.61 -25.82
C ARG A 438 -13.88 9.23 -26.96
N ASP A 439 -15.20 9.29 -26.82
CA ASP A 439 -16.05 10.11 -27.68
C ASP A 439 -17.24 10.61 -26.86
N GLY A 440 -16.97 11.63 -26.06
CA GLY A 440 -17.97 12.44 -25.39
C GLY A 440 -17.61 13.90 -25.62
N LYS A 441 -18.16 14.50 -26.68
CA LYS A 441 -18.09 15.94 -26.93
C LYS A 441 -18.77 16.67 -25.76
N GLU A 442 -17.97 17.31 -24.91
CA GLU A 442 -18.47 18.33 -24.00
C GLU A 442 -19.02 19.50 -24.83
N GLN A 443 -20.34 19.67 -24.77
CA GLN A 443 -20.98 20.90 -25.21
C GLN A 443 -20.75 21.97 -24.13
N HIS A 444 -19.69 22.76 -24.28
CA HIS A 444 -19.62 24.07 -23.65
C HIS A 444 -19.70 25.18 -24.68
N ARG A 445 -20.55 26.14 -24.34
CA ARG A 445 -20.99 27.28 -25.16
C ARG A 445 -19.81 28.15 -25.61
N GLN A 446 -19.81 28.41 -26.93
CA GLN A 446 -19.51 29.67 -27.60
C GLN A 446 -18.46 30.60 -26.95
N HIS A 447 -17.23 30.60 -27.48
CA HIS A 447 -16.65 31.79 -28.12
C HIS A 447 -15.41 31.45 -28.97
N SER A 448 -15.52 31.81 -30.26
CA SER A 448 -14.54 32.08 -31.32
C SER A 448 -13.33 31.16 -31.62
N PRO A 449 -13.12 30.78 -32.91
CA PRO A 449 -12.04 29.92 -33.36
C PRO A 449 -10.80 30.73 -33.78
N GLU A 450 -9.61 30.17 -33.62
CA GLU A 450 -8.47 30.27 -34.56
C GLU A 450 -7.22 29.66 -33.91
N HIS A 451 -6.91 28.42 -34.28
CA HIS A 451 -5.57 27.93 -34.66
C HIS A 451 -5.57 26.40 -34.71
N SER A 452 -5.73 25.91 -35.94
CA SER A 452 -4.97 24.81 -36.55
C SER A 452 -4.36 23.74 -35.63
N ALA A 453 -4.94 22.54 -35.74
CA ALA A 453 -4.26 21.24 -35.81
C ALA A 453 -2.74 21.23 -35.56
N SER A 454 -2.33 20.69 -34.40
CA SER A 454 -1.04 20.02 -34.18
C SER A 454 -0.79 19.81 -32.68
N CYS A 455 -1.20 18.67 -32.11
CA CYS A 455 -0.50 18.06 -30.96
C CYS A 455 -1.07 16.67 -30.62
N LEU A 456 -0.73 15.65 -31.42
CA LEU A 456 -0.57 14.30 -30.86
C LEU A 456 0.74 14.33 -30.06
N GLY A 457 0.63 14.70 -28.78
CA GLY A 457 1.74 14.55 -27.85
C GLY A 457 2.02 13.07 -27.61
N PRO A 458 3.28 12.69 -27.26
CA PRO A 458 3.59 11.32 -26.84
C PRO A 458 2.65 10.94 -25.69
N ALA A 459 2.10 9.72 -25.73
CA ALA A 459 1.23 9.20 -24.69
C ALA A 459 1.93 9.33 -23.33
N VAL A 460 1.42 10.22 -22.48
CA VAL A 460 1.95 10.37 -21.11
C VAL A 460 1.82 9.01 -20.44
N PRO A 461 2.92 8.39 -19.96
CA PRO A 461 2.84 7.11 -19.27
C PRO A 461 1.91 7.27 -18.07
N ARG A 462 0.84 6.48 -18.04
CA ARG A 462 -0.15 6.54 -16.97
C ARG A 462 0.47 5.95 -15.71
N ASN A 463 0.51 6.74 -14.64
CA ASN A 463 0.94 6.25 -13.33
C ASN A 463 -0.20 5.44 -12.72
N TYR A 464 0.07 4.17 -12.44
CA TYR A 464 -0.78 3.32 -11.60
C TYR A 464 -0.75 3.84 -10.16
N TYR A 465 -1.84 3.65 -9.41
CA TYR A 465 -1.94 4.21 -8.06
C TYR A 465 -1.22 3.38 -7.00
N GLY A 466 -1.15 2.04 -7.20
CA GLY A 466 -0.44 1.13 -6.31
C GLY A 466 -0.88 1.24 -4.86
N LEU A 467 -2.18 1.49 -4.61
CA LEU A 467 -2.64 1.87 -3.27
C LEU A 467 -2.43 0.75 -2.26
N HIS A 468 -2.39 -0.52 -2.66
CA HIS A 468 -2.29 -1.64 -1.73
C HIS A 468 -1.16 -1.46 -0.69
N TRP A 469 -0.04 -0.83 -1.06
CA TRP A 469 1.06 -0.53 -0.15
C TRP A 469 1.67 0.87 -0.35
N ARG A 470 1.11 1.91 0.29
CA ARG A 470 1.64 3.30 0.24
C ARG A 470 1.97 3.88 1.62
N SER A 471 3.26 4.03 1.92
CA SER A 471 3.74 4.56 3.20
C SER A 471 3.27 5.99 3.44
N GLU A 472 3.33 6.80 2.39
CA GLU A 472 3.01 8.24 2.43
C GLU A 472 1.54 8.50 2.78
N LEU A 473 0.67 7.55 2.44
CA LEU A 473 -0.77 7.63 2.69
C LEU A 473 -1.19 6.86 3.94
N ASN A 474 -0.23 6.26 4.66
CA ASN A 474 -0.51 5.27 5.71
C ASN A 474 -1.48 4.17 5.24
N TRP A 475 -1.33 3.74 3.98
CA TRP A 475 -2.20 2.77 3.35
C TRP A 475 -1.53 1.40 3.29
N ARG A 476 -2.20 0.40 3.87
CA ARG A 476 -1.70 -0.97 4.01
C ARG A 476 -2.84 -1.96 3.87
N VAL A 477 -2.86 -2.70 2.76
CA VAL A 477 -3.71 -3.89 2.54
C VAL A 477 -2.91 -4.89 1.70
N LEU A 478 -2.93 -6.16 2.07
CA LEU A 478 -2.20 -7.16 1.31
C LEU A 478 -2.88 -7.35 -0.05
N GLY A 479 -2.15 -7.16 -1.14
CA GLY A 479 -2.65 -7.28 -2.50
C GLY A 479 -2.10 -8.53 -3.17
N PHE A 480 -2.99 -9.34 -3.74
CA PHE A 480 -2.63 -10.53 -4.49
C PHE A 480 -3.35 -10.59 -5.83
N GLU A 481 -2.67 -11.15 -6.81
CA GLU A 481 -3.19 -11.48 -8.11
C GLU A 481 -3.27 -12.99 -8.28
N PHE A 482 -4.34 -13.43 -8.95
CA PHE A 482 -4.47 -14.79 -9.44
C PHE A 482 -4.03 -14.85 -10.90
N VAL A 483 -2.99 -15.62 -11.18
CA VAL A 483 -2.39 -15.79 -12.50
C VAL A 483 -2.82 -17.15 -13.02
N GLU A 484 -3.59 -17.17 -14.11
CA GLU A 484 -4.05 -18.41 -14.74
C GLU A 484 -2.91 -19.06 -15.54
N ASP A 485 -2.81 -20.39 -15.48
CA ASP A 485 -1.61 -21.15 -15.91
C ASP A 485 -1.32 -21.11 -17.43
N GLU A 486 -2.23 -20.62 -18.28
CA GLU A 486 -2.11 -20.84 -19.74
C GLU A 486 -1.36 -19.78 -20.57
N ASP A 487 -1.06 -18.57 -20.11
CA ASP A 487 -0.29 -17.60 -20.94
C ASP A 487 0.59 -16.58 -20.17
N ASP A 488 0.46 -16.43 -18.85
CA ASP A 488 0.98 -15.26 -18.12
C ASP A 488 2.30 -15.51 -17.36
N LEU A 489 2.83 -16.74 -17.36
CA LEU A 489 4.10 -17.10 -16.69
C LEU A 489 5.33 -16.89 -17.57
N ALA A 490 5.16 -16.58 -18.86
CA ALA A 490 6.27 -16.35 -19.79
C ALA A 490 6.94 -14.97 -19.62
N ASP A 491 6.28 -14.01 -18.98
CA ASP A 491 6.75 -12.60 -18.89
C ASP A 491 7.62 -12.32 -17.64
N GLU A 492 7.72 -13.25 -16.69
CA GLU A 492 8.57 -13.11 -15.49
C GLU A 492 9.95 -13.78 -15.62
N GLY A 493 10.25 -14.39 -16.78
CA GLY A 493 11.42 -15.25 -16.97
C GLY A 493 12.71 -14.59 -17.46
N ASP A 494 12.75 -13.29 -17.75
CA ASP A 494 13.94 -12.67 -18.37
C ASP A 494 14.30 -11.30 -17.77
N VAL A 495 14.62 -11.27 -16.47
CA VAL A 495 15.40 -10.17 -15.88
C VAL A 495 16.40 -10.72 -14.86
N THR A 496 17.23 -11.68 -15.26
CA THR A 496 18.46 -12.01 -14.52
C THR A 496 19.63 -12.15 -15.48
N GLU A 497 20.62 -11.28 -15.29
CA GLU A 497 22.01 -11.40 -15.74
C GLU A 497 22.29 -11.59 -17.24
N THR A 498 22.42 -10.47 -17.95
CA THR A 498 23.47 -10.37 -18.97
C THR A 498 24.35 -9.16 -18.70
N SER A 499 25.34 -9.37 -17.84
CA SER A 499 26.60 -8.63 -17.95
C SER A 499 27.37 -9.23 -19.13
N SER A 500 27.58 -8.45 -20.18
CA SER A 500 28.62 -8.76 -21.16
C SER A 500 29.26 -7.47 -21.61
N HIS A 501 30.47 -7.28 -21.08
CA HIS A 501 31.50 -6.36 -21.54
C HIS A 501 31.55 -6.27 -23.07
N ARG A 502 31.39 -5.06 -23.61
CA ARG A 502 31.97 -4.69 -24.90
C ARG A 502 33.31 -4.01 -24.65
N SER A 503 34.37 -4.82 -24.64
CA SER A 503 35.74 -4.34 -24.80
C SER A 503 36.02 -4.30 -26.30
N HIS A 504 36.25 -3.11 -26.83
CA HIS A 504 37.05 -2.95 -28.04
C HIS A 504 38.48 -3.37 -27.70
N ASP A 505 39.10 -4.25 -28.49
CA ASP A 505 40.44 -3.99 -29.03
C ASP A 505 40.91 -5.03 -30.05
N ASN A 506 41.26 -4.49 -31.21
CA ASN A 506 42.30 -4.82 -32.18
C ASN A 506 42.72 -6.26 -32.46
N SER A 507 42.47 -6.60 -33.73
CA SER A 507 43.23 -7.49 -34.59
C SER A 507 44.75 -7.34 -34.46
N CYS A 508 45.45 -8.46 -34.22
CA CYS A 508 46.80 -8.67 -34.74
C CYS A 508 47.09 -10.17 -34.90
N SER A 509 47.45 -10.54 -36.12
CA SER A 509 47.83 -11.85 -36.64
C SER A 509 49.15 -12.41 -36.08
N ARG A 510 49.19 -13.73 -35.82
CA ARG A 510 50.35 -14.65 -36.00
C ARG A 510 49.89 -16.08 -35.64
N GLN A 511 49.74 -16.98 -36.61
CA GLN A 511 50.74 -17.91 -37.17
C GLN A 511 51.20 -19.02 -36.20
N GLU A 512 50.74 -20.24 -36.51
CA GLU A 512 51.42 -21.56 -36.45
C GLU A 512 52.12 -22.03 -35.17
N GLY A 513 51.79 -23.26 -34.73
CA GLY A 513 52.70 -24.07 -33.91
C GLY A 513 52.10 -25.17 -33.04
N ASN A 514 51.95 -26.36 -33.62
CA ASN A 514 52.11 -27.72 -33.05
C ASN A 514 51.65 -28.08 -31.62
N ILE A 515 50.74 -29.08 -31.59
CA ILE A 515 50.90 -30.42 -30.99
C ILE A 515 51.81 -30.51 -29.75
N VAL A 516 51.24 -30.83 -28.58
CA VAL A 516 51.63 -32.01 -27.77
C VAL A 516 50.43 -32.46 -26.91
N THR A 517 49.97 -33.68 -27.16
CA THR A 517 49.12 -34.49 -26.28
C THR A 517 49.99 -35.13 -25.19
N PHE A 518 49.64 -34.99 -23.92
CA PHE A 518 50.01 -35.97 -22.89
C PHE A 518 48.83 -36.21 -21.96
N HIS A 519 48.33 -37.43 -22.00
CA HIS A 519 47.54 -38.05 -20.96
C HIS A 519 48.49 -38.56 -19.87
N ALA A 520 48.20 -38.23 -18.61
CA ALA A 520 48.21 -39.14 -17.47
C ALA A 520 47.39 -38.50 -16.34
#